data_AF-A0A453M107-F1
#
_entry.id   AF-A0A453M107-F1
#
_cell.length_a   1.000
_cell.length_b   1.000
_cell.length_c   1.000
_cell.angle_alpha   90.00
_cell.angle_beta   90.00
_cell.angle_gamma   90.00
#
_symmetry.space_group_name_H-M   'P 1'
#
loop_
_entity.id
_entity.type
_entity.pdbx_description
1 polymer ?
#
loop_
_entity_poly.entity_id
_entity_poly.type
_entity_poly.pdbx_seq_one_letter_code
_entity_poly.pdbx_strand_id
1 'polypeptide(L)'
;DDDDAGGGGDASPQHEAGGGAVVIERGAGAATGPARDAAAASPTSSRSVTETVNGSHRFVIQGYSLAKGMGVGKHIASETFAVGGYQWAIYFYPDGKNPEDNSAYVSVFIALASEGTDVRALFELTLQDQSGRGKHKVHSHFDRALDAGPYTLKYRGSMWGYKRFFRRTALETSDFLKDDCLKINCTVGVVTSTMEYSRPHSLEVPDSDIGHHFGTLLESQEGADVIFSVAGEKFHAHKLVLAARSSFFRSEFLDPESDEENSEVDTSNEIKEIVIDDMEPKVFQAVLHFMYRDNLVGDDELSASSSDCPIFDTLAGKLLAAADKYELPRLRVLCESYLCKQISVKSVATTLALADRHHATELKSVCLKFAAENLSGTVAI
;
A
#
# COMPACT_ATOMS: atom_id res chain seq x y z
N ASP A 1 -15.83 34.98 17.36
CA ASP A 1 -17.14 34.36 17.20
C ASP A 1 -17.62 34.55 15.77
N ASP A 2 -18.04 33.44 15.17
CA ASP A 2 -18.35 33.17 13.75
C ASP A 2 -17.20 32.60 12.88
N ASP A 3 -16.64 31.47 13.34
CA ASP A 3 -15.84 30.55 12.51
C ASP A 3 -16.77 29.56 11.77
N ASP A 4 -17.18 29.93 10.55
CA ASP A 4 -18.08 29.15 9.70
C ASP A 4 -17.34 27.95 9.06
N ALA A 5 -17.63 26.74 9.52
CA ALA A 5 -17.14 25.49 8.95
C ALA A 5 -17.95 25.16 7.68
N GLY A 6 -17.30 25.18 6.51
CA GLY A 6 -17.99 25.05 5.23
C GLY A 6 -17.52 23.87 4.38
N GLY A 7 -18.46 23.00 4.00
CA GLY A 7 -18.28 21.97 2.96
C GLY A 7 -18.56 22.54 1.55
N GLY A 8 -17.92 21.99 0.51
CA GLY A 8 -18.19 22.34 -0.89
C GLY A 8 -18.89 21.19 -1.64
N GLY A 9 -20.11 21.44 -2.14
CA GLY A 9 -20.88 20.54 -3.02
C GLY A 9 -22.38 20.90 -3.09
N ASP A 10 -22.92 21.04 -4.30
CA ASP A 10 -24.20 21.67 -4.67
C ASP A 10 -25.42 20.70 -4.76
N ALA A 11 -26.62 21.28 -4.64
CA ALA A 11 -28.02 20.89 -4.96
C ALA A 11 -28.64 19.50 -4.63
N SER A 12 -29.81 19.53 -3.97
CA SER A 12 -30.78 18.43 -3.80
C SER A 12 -32.04 18.61 -4.67
N PRO A 13 -32.83 17.55 -4.90
CA PRO A 13 -34.28 17.67 -4.82
C PRO A 13 -34.93 16.64 -3.88
N GLN A 14 -36.04 17.09 -3.29
CA GLN A 14 -36.90 16.40 -2.33
C GLN A 14 -37.80 15.35 -3.00
N HIS A 15 -38.15 14.29 -2.26
CA HIS A 15 -39.34 13.50 -2.54
C HIS A 15 -40.01 13.06 -1.22
N GLU A 16 -41.26 13.49 -1.04
CA GLU A 16 -42.20 13.02 -0.02
C GLU A 16 -42.70 11.60 -0.36
N ALA A 17 -43.05 10.83 0.67
CA ALA A 17 -44.10 9.82 0.60
C ALA A 17 -44.69 9.56 2.01
N GLY A 18 -46.00 9.80 2.13
CA GLY A 18 -46.82 9.41 3.28
C GLY A 18 -47.60 8.11 3.04
N GLY A 19 -48.26 7.65 4.11
CA GLY A 19 -49.17 6.50 4.16
C GLY A 19 -48.78 5.58 5.32
N GLY A 20 -49.58 5.33 6.36
CA GLY A 20 -51.03 5.24 6.46
C GLY A 20 -51.37 3.81 6.88
N ALA A 21 -51.40 3.52 8.18
CA ALA A 21 -51.71 2.18 8.69
C ALA A 21 -53.15 2.12 9.24
N VAL A 22 -53.95 1.23 8.67
CA VAL A 22 -55.32 0.91 9.06
C VAL A 22 -55.32 -0.11 10.20
N VAL A 23 -56.11 0.15 11.23
CA VAL A 23 -56.40 -0.77 12.34
C VAL A 23 -57.58 -1.66 11.97
N ILE A 24 -57.44 -2.98 12.13
CA ILE A 24 -58.57 -3.91 12.14
C ILE A 24 -58.47 -4.78 13.40
N GLU A 25 -59.40 -4.57 14.33
CA GLU A 25 -59.70 -5.50 15.42
C GLU A 25 -60.66 -6.60 14.96
N ARG A 26 -60.44 -7.82 15.48
CA ARG A 26 -61.41 -8.90 15.84
C ARG A 26 -60.57 -10.16 16.08
N GLY A 27 -60.77 -11.01 17.07
CA GLY A 27 -61.72 -11.17 18.16
C GLY A 27 -61.39 -12.53 18.80
N ALA A 28 -61.49 -12.64 20.13
CA ALA A 28 -61.07 -13.82 20.88
C ALA A 28 -62.01 -15.02 20.71
N GLY A 29 -61.44 -16.22 20.59
CA GLY A 29 -62.14 -17.51 20.65
C GLY A 29 -61.17 -18.62 21.03
N ALA A 30 -61.35 -19.21 22.22
CA ALA A 30 -60.51 -20.25 22.79
C ALA A 30 -60.82 -21.64 22.22
N ALA A 31 -59.80 -22.43 21.91
CA ALA A 31 -59.88 -23.89 21.86
C ALA A 31 -58.49 -24.51 22.08
N THR A 32 -58.40 -25.37 23.09
CA THR A 32 -57.23 -26.10 23.56
C THR A 32 -56.89 -27.30 22.67
N GLY A 33 -55.63 -27.41 22.24
CA GLY A 33 -55.00 -28.62 21.70
C GLY A 33 -53.52 -28.63 22.10
N PRO A 34 -52.87 -29.80 22.23
CA PRO A 34 -51.51 -29.86 22.77
C PRO A 34 -50.54 -29.18 21.80
N ALA A 35 -49.92 -28.10 22.27
CA ALA A 35 -48.87 -27.43 21.53
C ALA A 35 -47.71 -28.41 21.36
N ARG A 36 -47.39 -28.72 20.11
CA ARG A 36 -46.10 -29.27 19.72
C ARG A 36 -45.02 -28.37 20.30
N ASP A 37 -44.01 -28.95 20.94
CA ASP A 37 -42.79 -28.24 21.33
C ASP A 37 -42.16 -27.57 20.10
N ALA A 38 -42.54 -26.33 19.86
CA ALA A 38 -41.81 -25.43 18.99
C ALA A 38 -40.55 -25.08 19.78
N ALA A 39 -39.43 -25.69 19.41
CA ALA A 39 -38.12 -25.33 19.93
C ALA A 39 -38.00 -23.80 19.89
N ALA A 40 -38.03 -23.17 21.07
CA ALA A 40 -37.94 -21.73 21.18
C ALA A 40 -36.58 -21.33 20.61
N ALA A 41 -36.57 -20.67 19.45
CA ALA A 41 -35.35 -20.13 18.87
C ALA A 41 -34.70 -19.23 19.93
N SER A 42 -33.49 -19.58 20.34
CA SER A 42 -32.76 -18.83 21.35
C SER A 42 -32.57 -17.38 20.88
N PRO A 43 -32.66 -16.38 21.78
CA PRO A 43 -32.52 -14.98 21.38
C PRO A 43 -31.15 -14.74 20.78
N THR A 44 -31.11 -14.15 19.58
CA THR A 44 -29.87 -13.68 18.98
C THR A 44 -29.58 -12.27 19.44
N SER A 45 -28.31 -11.96 19.66
CA SER A 45 -27.84 -10.62 20.04
C SER A 45 -26.64 -10.27 19.18
N SER A 46 -26.49 -8.99 18.85
CA SER A 46 -25.33 -8.46 18.14
C SER A 46 -24.92 -7.15 18.78
N ARG A 47 -23.62 -6.87 18.80
CA ARG A 47 -23.05 -5.60 19.29
C ARG A 47 -22.27 -4.96 18.14
N SER A 48 -22.67 -3.73 17.79
CA SER A 48 -21.84 -2.87 16.95
C SER A 48 -20.97 -2.01 17.86
N VAL A 49 -19.67 -2.01 17.59
CA VAL A 49 -18.73 -1.09 18.22
C VAL A 49 -18.31 -0.07 17.17
N THR A 50 -18.48 1.20 17.50
CA THR A 50 -18.04 2.30 16.65
C THR A 50 -16.94 3.04 17.38
N GLU A 51 -15.75 3.08 16.77
CA GLU A 51 -14.55 3.69 17.32
C GLU A 51 -13.88 4.59 16.29
N THR A 52 -12.83 5.30 16.70
CA THR A 52 -12.06 6.17 15.80
C THR A 52 -10.61 5.70 15.72
N VAL A 53 -10.13 5.48 14.51
CA VAL A 53 -8.70 5.30 14.24
C VAL A 53 -8.08 6.67 14.06
N ASN A 54 -7.23 7.07 15.00
CA ASN A 54 -6.62 8.39 15.02
C ASN A 54 -5.22 8.37 14.42
N GLY A 55 -4.86 9.40 13.68
CA GLY A 55 -3.50 9.63 13.19
C GLY A 55 -3.25 11.12 12.97
N SER A 56 -1.99 11.53 13.11
CA SER A 56 -1.60 12.94 13.01
C SER A 56 -0.50 13.14 11.98
N HIS A 57 -0.53 14.29 11.31
CA HIS A 57 0.45 14.70 10.32
C HIS A 57 0.89 16.14 10.55
N ARG A 58 2.20 16.37 10.48
CA ARG A 58 2.80 17.70 10.61
C ARG A 58 3.21 18.22 9.25
N PHE A 59 2.60 19.32 8.84
CA PHE A 59 2.89 20.01 7.59
C PHE A 59 3.64 21.31 7.87
N VAL A 60 4.84 21.42 7.30
CA VAL A 60 5.72 22.58 7.41
C VAL A 60 5.76 23.30 6.08
N ILE A 61 5.36 24.57 6.07
CA ILE A 61 5.37 25.42 4.89
C ILE A 61 6.50 26.41 5.06
N GLN A 62 7.59 26.22 4.33
CA GLN A 62 8.71 27.16 4.27
C GLN A 62 8.57 28.05 3.03
N GLY A 63 8.82 29.35 3.17
CA GLY A 63 8.65 30.30 2.07
C GLY A 63 7.26 30.95 2.02
N TYR A 64 6.62 31.21 3.16
CA TYR A 64 5.26 31.81 3.19
C TYR A 64 5.18 33.12 2.39
N SER A 65 6.24 33.94 2.44
CA SER A 65 6.35 35.20 1.73
C SER A 65 6.25 35.05 0.20
N LEU A 66 6.64 33.89 -0.34
CA LEU A 66 6.50 33.54 -1.75
C LEU A 66 5.15 32.85 -2.04
N ALA A 67 4.59 32.17 -1.05
CA ALA A 67 3.29 31.53 -1.14
C ALA A 67 2.13 32.53 -1.17
N LYS A 68 2.25 33.65 -0.44
CA LYS A 68 1.23 34.71 -0.46
C LYS A 68 1.22 35.44 -1.80
N GLY A 69 0.03 35.80 -2.27
CA GLY A 69 -0.16 36.37 -3.61
C GLY A 69 -0.29 35.34 -4.73
N MET A 70 -0.31 34.03 -4.43
CA MET A 70 -0.60 32.99 -5.41
C MET A 70 -2.03 33.07 -5.98
N GLY A 71 -2.93 33.79 -5.31
CA GLY A 71 -4.30 34.04 -5.73
C GLY A 71 -5.34 33.23 -4.95
N VAL A 72 -6.53 33.80 -4.83
CA VAL A 72 -7.65 33.19 -4.10
C VAL A 72 -8.02 31.83 -4.71
N GLY A 73 -8.27 30.84 -3.85
CA GLY A 73 -8.63 29.48 -4.26
C GLY A 73 -7.44 28.62 -4.70
N LYS A 74 -6.22 29.17 -4.74
CA LYS A 74 -4.99 28.39 -4.91
C LYS A 74 -4.45 27.94 -3.55
N HIS A 75 -3.90 26.74 -3.51
CA HIS A 75 -3.42 26.12 -2.28
C HIS A 75 -2.08 25.44 -2.45
N ILE A 76 -1.43 25.21 -1.30
CA ILE A 76 -0.30 24.33 -1.13
C ILE A 76 -0.82 23.06 -0.45
N ALA A 77 -0.51 21.91 -1.02
CA ALA A 77 -0.85 20.60 -0.45
C ALA A 77 0.32 20.02 0.32
N SER A 78 0.04 19.35 1.45
CA SER A 78 1.00 18.46 2.09
C SER A 78 1.20 17.18 1.28
N GLU A 79 2.22 16.41 1.65
CA GLU A 79 2.25 14.99 1.27
C GLU A 79 1.02 14.26 1.84
N THR A 80 0.68 13.14 1.20
CA THR A 80 -0.42 12.29 1.67
C THR A 80 0.00 11.47 2.89
N PHE A 81 -0.92 11.29 3.83
CA PHE A 81 -0.70 10.45 5.01
C PHE A 81 -1.88 9.50 5.26
N ALA A 82 -1.57 8.32 5.80
CA ALA A 82 -2.55 7.25 5.96
C ALA A 82 -3.18 7.25 7.35
N VAL A 83 -4.51 7.26 7.42
CA VAL A 83 -5.29 7.09 8.67
C VAL A 83 -6.57 6.30 8.37
N GLY A 84 -6.86 5.28 9.16
CA GLY A 84 -8.11 4.50 9.07
C GLY A 84 -8.32 3.81 7.72
N GLY A 85 -7.25 3.44 7.01
CA GLY A 85 -7.31 2.82 5.69
C GLY A 85 -7.44 3.81 4.52
N TYR A 86 -7.45 5.11 4.77
CA TYR A 86 -7.57 6.15 3.74
C TYR A 86 -6.33 7.05 3.71
N GLN A 87 -6.09 7.67 2.54
CA GLN A 87 -5.06 8.68 2.36
C GLN A 87 -5.67 10.08 2.51
N TRP A 88 -4.96 10.95 3.22
CA TRP A 88 -5.40 12.31 3.55
C TRP A 88 -4.33 13.32 3.17
N ALA A 89 -4.71 14.56 2.88
CA ALA A 89 -3.77 15.66 2.65
C ALA A 89 -4.30 16.98 3.23
N ILE A 90 -3.39 17.82 3.73
CA ILE A 90 -3.70 19.14 4.26
C ILE A 90 -3.56 20.16 3.13
N TYR A 91 -4.59 20.96 2.89
CA TYR A 91 -4.58 22.07 1.93
C TYR A 91 -4.56 23.41 2.66
N PHE A 92 -3.50 24.18 2.43
CA PHE A 92 -3.34 25.54 2.94
C PHE A 92 -3.55 26.57 1.83
N TYR A 93 -4.46 27.52 2.04
CA TYR A 93 -4.76 28.60 1.09
C TYR A 93 -4.24 29.93 1.65
N PRO A 94 -3.08 30.43 1.19
CA PRO A 94 -2.46 31.66 1.71
C PRO A 94 -3.30 32.93 1.50
N ASP A 95 -4.06 32.97 0.39
CA ASP A 95 -4.92 34.10 0.04
C ASP A 95 -6.42 33.79 0.21
N GLY A 96 -6.72 32.74 0.98
CA GLY A 96 -8.07 32.28 1.25
C GLY A 96 -8.66 31.40 0.15
N LYS A 97 -9.70 30.64 0.48
CA LYS A 97 -10.42 29.76 -0.45
C LYS A 97 -11.46 30.50 -1.30
N ASN A 98 -12.15 31.47 -0.71
CA ASN A 98 -13.31 32.13 -1.32
C ASN A 98 -12.98 33.59 -1.70
N PRO A 99 -13.38 34.06 -2.91
CA PRO A 99 -13.20 35.45 -3.34
C PRO A 99 -13.88 36.47 -2.44
N GLU A 100 -15.00 36.09 -1.82
CA GLU A 100 -15.83 36.93 -0.95
C GLU A 100 -15.07 37.53 0.24
N ASP A 101 -14.02 36.85 0.70
CA ASP A 101 -13.23 37.28 1.84
C ASP A 101 -12.10 38.26 1.45
N ASN A 102 -11.97 38.63 0.17
CA ASN A 102 -10.96 39.58 -0.35
C ASN A 102 -9.53 39.27 0.13
N SER A 103 -9.16 37.99 0.21
CA SER A 103 -7.88 37.51 0.76
C SER A 103 -7.57 37.96 2.19
N ALA A 104 -8.59 38.30 2.99
CA ALA A 104 -8.38 38.76 4.37
C ALA A 104 -7.98 37.63 5.33
N TYR A 105 -8.24 36.37 4.96
CA TYR A 105 -8.01 35.19 5.79
C TYR A 105 -7.16 34.16 5.06
N VAL A 106 -6.36 33.41 5.82
CA VAL A 106 -5.84 32.12 5.36
C VAL A 106 -6.88 31.05 5.63
N SER A 107 -6.93 30.03 4.77
CA SER A 107 -7.83 28.89 4.95
C SER A 107 -7.05 27.58 5.07
N VAL A 108 -7.57 26.64 5.86
CA VAL A 108 -6.95 25.32 6.06
C VAL A 108 -8.02 24.26 5.96
N PHE A 109 -7.74 23.23 5.16
CA PHE A 109 -8.64 22.09 4.94
C PHE A 109 -7.89 20.78 5.04
N ILE A 110 -8.60 19.75 5.50
CA ILE A 110 -8.23 18.35 5.33
C ILE A 110 -9.02 17.79 4.15
N ALA A 111 -8.34 17.09 3.25
CA ALA A 111 -8.92 16.51 2.05
C ALA A 111 -8.71 15.00 2.03
N LEU A 112 -9.71 14.26 1.55
CA LEU A 112 -9.60 12.83 1.25
C LEU A 112 -8.83 12.67 -0.07
N ALA A 113 -7.64 12.07 -0.04
CA ALA A 113 -6.76 11.92 -1.19
C ALA A 113 -6.91 10.55 -1.89
N SER A 114 -7.39 9.51 -1.19
CA SER A 114 -7.71 8.20 -1.76
C SER A 114 -9.16 8.12 -2.24
N GLU A 115 -9.48 7.08 -3.01
CA GLU A 115 -10.87 6.70 -3.26
C GLU A 115 -11.57 6.32 -1.94
N GLY A 116 -12.84 6.67 -1.81
CA GLY A 116 -13.65 6.38 -0.64
C GLY A 116 -15.05 6.97 -0.78
N THR A 117 -16.07 6.28 -0.28
CA THR A 117 -17.47 6.71 -0.30
C THR A 117 -17.97 6.89 1.11
N ASP A 118 -18.55 8.04 1.40
CA ASP A 118 -19.14 8.39 2.70
C ASP A 118 -18.22 8.11 3.91
N VAL A 119 -16.94 8.47 3.78
CA VAL A 119 -15.93 8.34 4.84
C VAL A 119 -16.27 9.29 5.98
N ARG A 120 -16.62 8.75 7.14
CA ARG A 120 -16.88 9.55 8.35
C ARG A 120 -15.59 9.81 9.11
N ALA A 121 -15.26 11.08 9.35
CA ALA A 121 -14.05 11.46 10.07
C ALA A 121 -14.25 12.69 10.98
N LEU A 122 -13.55 12.67 12.11
CA LEU A 122 -13.27 13.83 12.94
C LEU A 122 -11.92 14.40 12.53
N PHE A 123 -11.71 15.69 12.76
CA PHE A 123 -10.41 16.29 12.56
C PHE A 123 -10.12 17.40 13.57
N GLU A 124 -8.84 17.63 13.79
CA GLU A 124 -8.29 18.78 14.47
C GLU A 124 -7.26 19.44 13.57
N LEU A 125 -7.31 20.76 13.49
CA LEU A 125 -6.33 21.58 12.77
C LEU A 125 -5.69 22.55 13.77
N THR A 126 -4.37 22.44 13.90
CA THR A 126 -3.59 23.18 14.88
C THR A 126 -2.50 23.97 14.18
N LEU A 127 -2.56 25.29 14.32
CA LEU A 127 -1.49 26.19 13.92
C LEU A 127 -0.52 26.38 15.08
N GLN A 128 0.74 26.01 14.86
CA GLN A 128 1.72 25.90 15.93
C GLN A 128 2.31 27.26 16.30
N ASP A 129 2.17 27.68 17.56
CA ASP A 129 2.99 28.75 18.15
C ASP A 129 4.47 28.38 18.16
N GLN A 130 5.30 29.28 17.64
CA GLN A 130 6.74 29.10 17.53
C GLN A 130 7.52 29.98 18.51
N SER A 131 6.84 30.70 19.42
CA SER A 131 7.49 31.47 20.50
C SER A 131 8.01 30.60 21.66
N GLY A 132 7.65 29.32 21.70
CA GLY A 132 7.97 28.42 22.81
C GLY A 132 7.01 28.53 24.00
N ARG A 133 5.94 29.34 23.91
CA ARG A 133 4.95 29.52 24.98
C ARG A 133 3.78 28.54 24.92
N GLY A 134 3.71 27.72 23.87
CA GLY A 134 2.69 26.67 23.70
C GLY A 134 1.29 27.19 23.41
N LYS A 135 1.16 28.45 22.95
CA LYS A 135 -0.15 29.07 22.66
C LYS A 135 -0.63 28.75 21.25
N HIS A 136 -0.85 27.48 20.95
CA HIS A 136 -1.32 27.03 19.65
C HIS A 136 -2.74 27.53 19.35
N LYS A 137 -3.04 27.79 18.09
CA LYS A 137 -4.43 27.99 17.64
C LYS A 137 -4.99 26.66 17.18
N VAL A 138 -5.96 26.14 17.92
CA VAL A 138 -6.53 24.80 17.73
C VAL A 138 -7.99 24.93 17.32
N HIS A 139 -8.37 24.19 16.28
CA HIS A 139 -9.75 23.93 15.93
C HIS A 139 -9.97 22.43 15.94
N SER A 140 -10.63 21.92 16.99
CA SER A 140 -10.85 20.49 17.21
C SER A 140 -12.32 20.11 17.12
N HIS A 141 -12.58 18.95 16.52
CA HIS A 141 -13.90 18.32 16.50
C HIS A 141 -13.97 17.06 17.37
N PHE A 142 -12.90 16.70 18.08
CA PHE A 142 -12.89 15.52 18.96
C PHE A 142 -13.69 15.74 20.25
N ASP A 143 -13.78 16.99 20.73
CA ASP A 143 -14.37 17.32 22.03
C ASP A 143 -15.81 17.85 21.94
N ARG A 144 -16.46 17.78 20.76
CA ARG A 144 -17.83 18.29 20.61
C ARG A 144 -18.84 17.37 21.30
N ALA A 145 -19.74 17.97 22.10
CA ALA A 145 -20.90 17.30 22.66
C ALA A 145 -21.80 16.71 21.55
N LEU A 146 -22.72 15.82 21.94
CA LEU A 146 -23.62 14.99 21.10
C LEU A 146 -24.38 15.71 19.96
N ASP A 147 -24.28 17.03 19.85
CA ASP A 147 -25.00 17.90 18.93
C ASP A 147 -24.36 17.95 17.52
N ALA A 148 -23.09 17.55 17.37
CA ALA A 148 -22.41 17.50 16.08
C ALA A 148 -21.55 16.23 15.94
N GLY A 149 -21.95 15.35 15.04
CA GLY A 149 -21.23 14.12 14.73
C GLY A 149 -20.06 14.31 13.75
N PRO A 150 -19.34 13.22 13.43
CA PRO A 150 -18.27 13.19 12.45
C PRO A 150 -18.71 13.70 11.07
N TYR A 151 -17.80 14.34 10.35
CA TYR A 151 -18.05 14.82 8.99
C TYR A 151 -17.98 13.68 7.98
N THR A 152 -18.86 13.70 6.98
CA THR A 152 -18.86 12.73 5.89
C THR A 152 -18.15 13.30 4.67
N LEU A 153 -17.08 12.64 4.23
CA LEU A 153 -16.35 12.91 2.99
C LEU A 153 -16.79 11.90 1.92
N LYS A 154 -17.49 12.41 0.91
CA LYS A 154 -18.27 11.58 -0.02
C LYS A 154 -17.46 10.88 -1.11
N TYR A 155 -16.35 11.47 -1.52
CA TYR A 155 -15.53 11.04 -2.65
C TYR A 155 -14.12 11.62 -2.57
N ARG A 156 -13.20 11.10 -3.40
CA ARG A 156 -11.83 11.60 -3.50
C ARG A 156 -11.79 13.08 -3.88
N GLY A 157 -11.07 13.89 -3.10
CA GLY A 157 -10.99 15.33 -3.24
C GLY A 157 -12.04 16.10 -2.44
N SER A 158 -13.01 15.40 -1.82
CA SER A 158 -13.86 16.01 -0.80
C SER A 158 -13.00 16.53 0.35
N MET A 159 -13.37 17.68 0.91
CA MET A 159 -12.56 18.35 1.93
C MET A 159 -13.42 19.07 2.96
N TRP A 160 -12.91 19.13 4.19
CA TRP A 160 -13.49 19.86 5.32
C TRP A 160 -12.44 20.71 6.02
N GLY A 161 -12.86 21.81 6.63
CA GLY A 161 -11.94 22.75 7.27
C GLY A 161 -12.56 24.13 7.42
N TYR A 162 -11.69 25.13 7.52
CA TYR A 162 -12.07 26.48 7.90
C TYR A 162 -11.69 27.48 6.80
N LYS A 163 -12.72 28.09 6.22
CA LYS A 163 -12.56 29.16 5.22
C LYS A 163 -11.86 30.38 5.83
N ARG A 164 -12.26 30.76 7.04
CA ARG A 164 -11.70 31.90 7.79
C ARG A 164 -10.79 31.44 8.93
N PHE A 165 -9.90 30.50 8.65
CA PHE A 165 -9.09 29.85 9.68
C PHE A 165 -8.32 30.87 10.54
N PHE A 166 -7.60 31.81 9.93
CA PHE A 166 -6.98 32.91 10.68
C PHE A 166 -6.85 34.17 9.82
N ARG A 167 -6.95 35.36 10.44
CA ARG A 167 -6.75 36.62 9.72
C ARG A 167 -5.31 36.71 9.23
N ARG A 168 -5.15 37.01 7.93
CA ARG A 168 -3.83 37.03 7.28
C ARG A 168 -2.92 38.09 7.89
N THR A 169 -3.42 39.31 8.08
CA THR A 169 -2.65 40.40 8.70
C THR A 169 -2.21 40.08 10.13
N ALA A 170 -3.06 39.38 10.89
CA ALA A 170 -2.71 38.93 12.23
C ALA A 170 -1.68 37.79 12.20
N LEU A 171 -1.79 36.87 11.23
CA LEU A 171 -0.83 35.79 11.01
C LEU A 171 0.58 36.33 10.78
N GLU A 172 0.71 37.28 9.86
CA GLU A 172 1.99 37.86 9.43
C GLU A 172 2.74 38.58 10.56
N THR A 173 2.03 39.07 11.56
CA THR A 173 2.62 39.72 12.75
C THR A 173 2.70 38.82 13.99
N SER A 174 2.23 37.57 13.89
CA SER A 174 2.13 36.65 15.03
C SER A 174 3.38 35.80 15.23
N ASP A 175 3.44 35.10 16.37
CA ASP A 175 4.46 34.07 16.62
C ASP A 175 4.14 32.72 15.95
N PHE A 176 3.08 32.63 15.13
CA PHE A 176 2.79 31.45 14.32
C PHE A 176 3.64 31.40 13.05
N LEU A 177 4.08 32.56 12.52
CA LEU A 177 4.98 32.69 11.38
C LEU A 177 6.36 33.14 11.88
N LYS A 178 7.36 32.26 11.78
CA LYS A 178 8.75 32.55 12.16
C LYS A 178 9.67 32.06 11.05
N ASP A 179 10.69 32.84 10.73
CA ASP A 179 11.69 32.49 9.70
C ASP A 179 11.05 32.07 8.36
N ASP A 180 10.00 32.82 7.98
CA ASP A 180 9.17 32.57 6.80
C ASP A 180 8.53 31.16 6.74
N CYS A 181 8.30 30.57 7.92
CA CYS A 181 7.84 29.20 8.07
C CYS A 181 6.57 29.11 8.93
N LEU A 182 5.58 28.36 8.44
CA LEU A 182 4.36 27.97 9.16
C LEU A 182 4.39 26.47 9.47
N LYS A 183 3.86 26.08 10.63
CA LYS A 183 3.73 24.68 11.04
C LYS A 183 2.28 24.39 11.39
N ILE A 184 1.68 23.47 10.66
CA ILE A 184 0.29 23.03 10.82
C ILE A 184 0.32 21.56 11.22
N ASN A 185 -0.27 21.22 12.35
CA ASN A 185 -0.57 19.84 12.71
C ASN A 185 -2.03 19.55 12.40
N CYS A 186 -2.28 18.42 11.75
CA CYS A 186 -3.62 17.89 11.57
C CYS A 186 -3.72 16.54 12.26
N THR A 187 -4.77 16.33 13.05
CA THR A 187 -5.14 15.02 13.56
C THR A 187 -6.46 14.62 12.90
N VAL A 188 -6.54 13.41 12.36
CA VAL A 188 -7.74 12.84 11.75
C VAL A 188 -8.15 11.62 12.57
N GLY A 189 -9.45 11.52 12.87
CA GLY A 189 -10.05 10.37 13.54
C GLY A 189 -11.09 9.73 12.63
N VAL A 190 -10.71 8.67 11.94
CA VAL A 190 -11.61 7.99 10.99
C VAL A 190 -12.52 7.05 11.76
N VAL A 191 -13.82 7.19 11.56
CA VAL A 191 -14.82 6.39 12.26
C VAL A 191 -14.92 5.02 11.61
N THR A 192 -14.61 3.99 12.39
CA THR A 192 -14.72 2.60 11.99
C THR A 192 -15.84 1.94 12.78
N SER A 193 -16.69 1.18 12.10
CA SER A 193 -17.72 0.35 12.74
C SER A 193 -17.37 -1.11 12.52
N THR A 194 -17.19 -1.85 13.61
CA THR A 194 -16.99 -3.29 13.58
C THR A 194 -18.21 -3.96 14.21
N MET A 195 -18.70 -4.99 13.53
CA MET A 195 -19.66 -5.92 14.14
C MET A 195 -18.84 -6.90 14.97
N GLU A 196 -18.97 -6.80 16.29
CA GLU A 196 -18.44 -7.85 17.17
C GLU A 196 -19.37 -9.05 17.03
N TYR A 197 -19.09 -9.91 16.05
CA TYR A 197 -19.35 -11.32 16.24
C TYR A 197 -18.48 -11.74 17.41
N SER A 198 -19.08 -12.37 18.41
CA SER A 198 -18.35 -13.05 19.48
C SER A 198 -17.42 -14.09 18.84
N ARG A 199 -16.22 -13.67 18.43
CA ARG A 199 -15.17 -14.56 17.96
C ARG A 199 -14.88 -15.48 19.14
N PRO A 200 -15.19 -16.79 19.06
CA PRO A 200 -14.60 -17.70 20.03
C PRO A 200 -13.09 -17.54 19.86
N HIS A 201 -12.41 -17.12 20.93
CA HIS A 201 -10.96 -17.20 21.18
C HIS A 201 -10.15 -17.42 19.90
N SER A 202 -9.64 -16.34 19.29
CA SER A 202 -8.77 -16.45 18.13
C SER A 202 -7.56 -17.29 18.52
N LEU A 203 -7.54 -18.56 18.12
CA LEU A 203 -6.36 -19.39 18.23
C LEU A 203 -5.30 -18.73 17.34
N GLU A 204 -4.10 -18.53 17.88
CA GLU A 204 -2.96 -18.15 17.06
C GLU A 204 -2.74 -19.26 16.03
N VAL A 205 -2.99 -18.95 14.76
CA VAL A 205 -2.69 -19.84 13.66
C VAL A 205 -1.21 -19.62 13.33
N PRO A 206 -0.36 -20.66 13.40
CA PRO A 206 1.04 -20.54 12.99
C PRO A 206 1.16 -20.08 11.54
N ASP A 207 2.26 -19.38 11.23
CA ASP A 207 2.59 -19.03 9.86
C ASP A 207 2.70 -20.28 8.98
N SER A 208 2.52 -20.09 7.67
CA SER A 208 2.63 -21.20 6.72
C SER A 208 4.06 -21.76 6.69
N ASP A 209 4.18 -23.07 6.87
CA ASP A 209 5.43 -23.83 6.85
C ASP A 209 5.65 -24.58 5.52
N ILE A 210 4.79 -24.36 4.52
CA ILE A 210 4.86 -25.05 3.22
C ILE A 210 6.23 -24.85 2.55
N GLY A 211 6.76 -23.63 2.56
CA GLY A 211 8.08 -23.33 2.01
C GLY A 211 9.19 -24.07 2.75
N HIS A 212 9.05 -24.27 4.06
CA HIS A 212 10.00 -25.08 4.83
C HIS A 212 9.93 -26.55 4.40
N HIS A 213 8.72 -27.12 4.31
CA HIS A 213 8.53 -28.52 3.89
C HIS A 213 9.09 -28.81 2.49
N PHE A 214 8.82 -27.96 1.50
CA PHE A 214 9.40 -28.11 0.16
C PHE A 214 10.91 -27.82 0.15
N GLY A 215 11.39 -26.89 0.96
CA GLY A 215 12.82 -26.68 1.15
C GLY A 215 13.54 -27.94 1.67
N THR A 216 12.96 -28.62 2.67
CA THR A 216 13.47 -29.89 3.18
C THR A 216 13.45 -30.99 2.11
N LEU A 217 12.42 -31.01 1.25
CA LEU A 217 12.34 -31.95 0.12
C LEU A 217 13.49 -31.74 -0.89
N LEU A 218 13.84 -30.49 -1.19
CA LEU A 218 14.98 -30.16 -2.05
C LEU A 218 16.31 -30.60 -1.42
N GLU A 219 16.47 -30.36 -0.11
CA GLU A 219 17.70 -30.71 0.64
C GLU A 219 17.89 -32.22 0.82
N SER A 220 16.80 -32.96 1.07
CA SER A 220 16.86 -34.42 1.23
C SER A 220 17.06 -35.17 -0.08
N GLN A 221 16.72 -34.52 -1.21
CA GLN A 221 16.75 -35.10 -2.56
C GLN A 221 15.85 -36.34 -2.72
N GLU A 222 14.93 -36.55 -1.78
CA GLU A 222 14.05 -37.72 -1.76
C GLU A 222 13.03 -37.65 -2.89
N GLY A 223 13.08 -38.63 -3.81
CA GLY A 223 12.16 -38.67 -4.95
C GLY A 223 12.53 -37.74 -6.09
N ALA A 224 13.77 -37.22 -6.13
CA ALA A 224 14.28 -36.45 -7.25
C ALA A 224 14.22 -37.27 -8.56
N ASP A 225 13.65 -36.67 -9.59
CA ASP A 225 13.39 -37.27 -10.91
C ASP A 225 14.06 -36.51 -12.06
N VAL A 226 14.89 -35.52 -11.72
CA VAL A 226 15.78 -34.79 -12.63
C VAL A 226 17.05 -34.34 -11.90
N ILE A 227 18.18 -34.32 -12.61
CA ILE A 227 19.46 -33.79 -12.15
C ILE A 227 19.89 -32.67 -13.08
N PHE A 228 20.32 -31.54 -12.55
CA PHE A 228 20.97 -30.48 -13.33
C PHE A 228 22.47 -30.46 -13.05
N SER A 229 23.27 -30.44 -14.10
CA SER A 229 24.73 -30.30 -14.03
C SER A 229 25.10 -28.87 -14.40
N VAL A 230 25.51 -28.06 -13.41
CA VAL A 230 25.84 -26.65 -13.57
C VAL A 230 27.32 -26.45 -13.27
N ALA A 231 28.13 -26.16 -14.28
CA ALA A 231 29.59 -26.06 -14.14
C ALA A 231 30.25 -27.26 -13.40
N GLY A 232 29.68 -28.46 -13.55
CA GLY A 232 30.13 -29.70 -12.89
C GLY A 232 29.52 -29.96 -11.50
N GLU A 233 28.75 -29.03 -10.93
CA GLU A 233 27.98 -29.26 -9.71
C GLU A 233 26.61 -29.86 -10.04
N LYS A 234 26.22 -30.92 -9.32
CA LYS A 234 24.96 -31.64 -9.55
C LYS A 234 23.87 -31.18 -8.58
N PHE A 235 22.72 -30.80 -9.13
CA PHE A 235 21.53 -30.35 -8.39
C PHE A 235 20.37 -31.31 -8.67
N HIS A 236 19.96 -32.04 -7.64
CA HIS A 236 18.80 -32.92 -7.69
C HIS A 236 17.51 -32.09 -7.49
N ALA A 237 16.49 -32.32 -8.33
CA ALA A 237 15.23 -31.60 -8.25
C ALA A 237 14.04 -32.46 -8.69
N HIS A 238 12.85 -31.85 -8.73
CA HIS A 238 11.57 -32.53 -8.95
C HIS A 238 10.80 -31.85 -10.08
N LYS A 239 10.61 -32.54 -11.22
CA LYS A 239 9.99 -32.01 -12.44
C LYS A 239 8.64 -31.35 -12.17
N LEU A 240 7.78 -31.97 -11.37
CA LEU A 240 6.45 -31.43 -11.05
C LEU A 240 6.50 -30.15 -10.21
N VAL A 241 7.45 -30.04 -9.27
CA VAL A 241 7.64 -28.80 -8.49
C VAL A 241 8.12 -27.69 -9.42
N LEU A 242 9.08 -27.99 -10.30
CA LEU A 242 9.61 -27.01 -11.25
C LEU A 242 8.55 -26.54 -12.26
N ALA A 243 7.83 -27.48 -12.87
CA ALA A 243 6.75 -27.24 -13.82
C ALA A 243 5.54 -26.50 -13.22
N ALA A 244 5.31 -26.61 -11.91
CA ALA A 244 4.28 -25.84 -11.23
C ALA A 244 4.67 -24.37 -11.01
N ARG A 245 5.99 -24.08 -10.99
CA ARG A 245 6.55 -22.79 -10.58
C ARG A 245 7.08 -21.96 -11.75
N SER A 246 7.34 -22.60 -12.89
CA SER A 246 7.91 -22.01 -14.10
C SER A 246 7.23 -22.58 -15.33
N SER A 247 6.70 -21.71 -16.20
CA SER A 247 6.14 -22.10 -17.49
C SER A 247 7.22 -22.66 -18.43
N PHE A 248 8.45 -22.13 -18.37
CA PHE A 248 9.61 -22.71 -19.07
C PHE A 248 9.80 -24.19 -18.71
N PHE A 249 9.91 -24.52 -17.42
CA PHE A 249 10.09 -25.92 -17.00
C PHE A 249 8.83 -26.76 -17.21
N ARG A 250 7.65 -26.14 -17.21
CA ARG A 250 6.42 -26.82 -17.56
C ARG A 250 6.47 -27.33 -18.99
N SER A 251 6.84 -26.47 -19.93
CA SER A 251 6.98 -26.85 -21.33
C SER A 251 8.10 -27.87 -21.52
N GLU A 252 9.25 -27.67 -20.89
CA GLU A 252 10.39 -28.59 -20.98
C GLU A 252 10.09 -30.01 -20.48
N PHE A 253 9.16 -30.19 -19.53
CA PHE A 253 8.90 -31.49 -18.90
C PHE A 253 7.56 -32.12 -19.22
N LEU A 254 6.54 -31.34 -19.57
CA LEU A 254 5.17 -31.82 -19.71
C LEU A 254 4.58 -31.62 -21.11
N ASP A 255 5.25 -30.93 -22.02
CA ASP A 255 4.75 -30.78 -23.40
C ASP A 255 5.11 -32.03 -24.23
N PRO A 256 4.12 -32.71 -24.85
CA PRO A 256 4.33 -33.99 -25.51
C PRO A 256 5.21 -33.92 -26.78
N GLU A 257 5.40 -32.73 -27.35
CA GLU A 257 6.24 -32.52 -28.54
C GLU A 257 7.74 -32.49 -28.20
N SER A 258 8.14 -32.30 -26.93
CA SER A 258 9.55 -32.37 -26.51
C SER A 258 10.10 -33.80 -26.43
N ASP A 259 9.22 -34.80 -26.50
CA ASP A 259 9.57 -36.23 -26.40
C ASP A 259 9.91 -36.87 -27.75
N GLU A 260 9.64 -36.21 -28.89
CA GLU A 260 9.90 -36.79 -30.22
C GLU A 260 11.40 -36.89 -30.56
N GLU A 261 12.27 -36.04 -29.99
CA GLU A 261 13.73 -36.16 -30.16
C GLU A 261 14.38 -37.13 -29.15
N ASN A 262 13.67 -37.57 -28.09
CA ASN A 262 14.19 -38.45 -27.03
C ASN A 262 13.47 -39.80 -26.92
N SER A 263 12.70 -40.19 -27.95
CA SER A 263 12.00 -41.48 -28.05
C SER A 263 12.95 -42.67 -28.33
N GLU A 264 14.07 -42.76 -27.62
CA GLU A 264 14.64 -44.05 -27.29
C GLU A 264 13.95 -44.51 -26.01
N VAL A 265 13.27 -45.66 -26.07
CA VAL A 265 12.59 -46.25 -24.92
C VAL A 265 13.64 -46.53 -23.84
N ASP A 266 13.86 -45.56 -22.96
CA ASP A 266 14.83 -45.69 -21.89
C ASP A 266 14.23 -46.59 -20.80
N THR A 267 14.47 -47.88 -20.97
CA THR A 267 14.19 -48.91 -19.96
C THR A 267 15.13 -48.85 -18.76
N SER A 268 16.05 -47.88 -18.71
CA SER A 268 16.88 -47.65 -17.52
C SER A 268 16.14 -46.72 -16.55
N ASN A 269 16.14 -47.06 -15.26
CA ASN A 269 15.65 -46.18 -14.19
C ASN A 269 16.61 -44.99 -13.95
N GLU A 270 17.36 -44.54 -14.98
CA GLU A 270 18.34 -43.47 -14.83
C GLU A 270 17.63 -42.11 -14.81
N ILE A 271 18.01 -41.29 -13.83
CA ILE A 271 17.45 -39.95 -13.67
C ILE A 271 18.01 -39.07 -14.78
N LYS A 272 17.14 -38.40 -15.57
CA LYS A 272 17.53 -37.47 -16.64
C LYS A 272 18.48 -36.40 -16.09
N GLU A 273 19.68 -36.31 -16.67
CA GLU A 273 20.67 -35.27 -16.37
C GLU A 273 20.62 -34.16 -17.44
N ILE A 274 20.45 -32.90 -17.01
CA ILE A 274 20.34 -31.71 -17.87
C ILE A 274 21.53 -30.80 -17.60
N VAL A 275 22.28 -30.45 -18.64
CA VAL A 275 23.46 -29.59 -18.52
C VAL A 275 23.06 -28.11 -18.66
N ILE A 276 23.55 -27.27 -17.76
CA ILE A 276 23.39 -25.80 -17.80
C ILE A 276 24.78 -25.16 -17.79
N ASP A 277 25.21 -24.68 -18.96
CA ASP A 277 26.56 -24.13 -19.15
C ASP A 277 26.64 -22.61 -18.95
N ASP A 278 25.52 -21.90 -18.98
CA ASP A 278 25.45 -20.43 -19.01
C ASP A 278 25.09 -19.80 -17.66
N MET A 279 25.24 -20.55 -16.56
CA MET A 279 24.88 -20.08 -15.22
C MET A 279 25.85 -20.57 -14.16
N GLU A 280 26.12 -19.72 -13.19
CA GLU A 280 26.95 -20.08 -12.03
C GLU A 280 26.15 -20.96 -11.05
N PRO A 281 26.78 -21.97 -10.40
CA PRO A 281 26.10 -22.86 -9.47
C PRO A 281 25.33 -22.13 -8.36
N LYS A 282 25.91 -21.05 -7.81
CA LYS A 282 25.25 -20.23 -6.77
C LYS A 282 23.98 -19.54 -7.26
N VAL A 283 23.95 -19.10 -8.51
CA VAL A 283 22.75 -18.46 -9.10
C VAL A 283 21.67 -19.52 -9.29
N PHE A 284 22.03 -20.70 -9.79
CA PHE A 284 21.07 -21.79 -9.96
C PHE A 284 20.53 -22.31 -8.62
N GLN A 285 21.40 -22.41 -7.60
CA GLN A 285 20.99 -22.73 -6.24
C GLN A 285 19.96 -21.73 -5.71
N ALA A 286 20.16 -20.42 -5.95
CA ALA A 286 19.20 -19.38 -5.58
C ALA A 286 17.86 -19.50 -6.34
N VAL A 287 17.89 -19.87 -7.63
CA VAL A 287 16.69 -20.16 -8.42
C VAL A 287 15.92 -21.34 -7.81
N LEU A 288 16.59 -22.47 -7.53
CA LEU A 288 15.96 -23.62 -6.90
C LEU A 288 15.40 -23.28 -5.52
N HIS A 289 16.16 -22.56 -4.69
CA HIS A 289 15.70 -22.08 -3.39
C HIS A 289 14.39 -21.31 -3.52
N PHE A 290 14.30 -20.36 -4.46
CA PHE A 290 13.07 -19.62 -4.71
C PHE A 290 11.92 -20.52 -5.19
N MET A 291 12.19 -21.46 -6.10
CA MET A 291 11.14 -22.33 -6.64
C MET A 291 10.50 -23.20 -5.55
N TYR A 292 11.28 -23.68 -4.58
CA TYR A 292 10.80 -24.52 -3.48
C TYR A 292 10.29 -23.74 -2.26
N ARG A 293 10.88 -22.58 -1.93
CA ARG A 293 10.58 -21.84 -0.69
C ARG A 293 9.77 -20.56 -0.91
N ASP A 294 9.62 -20.10 -2.15
CA ASP A 294 8.97 -18.84 -2.55
C ASP A 294 9.53 -17.61 -1.82
N ASN A 295 10.81 -17.63 -1.45
CA ASN A 295 11.51 -16.52 -0.85
C ASN A 295 12.88 -16.30 -1.53
N LEU A 296 13.35 -15.06 -1.45
CA LEU A 296 14.67 -14.69 -1.94
C LEU A 296 15.72 -15.13 -0.90
N VAL A 297 16.93 -15.39 -1.38
CA VAL A 297 18.09 -15.61 -0.51
C VAL A 297 18.37 -14.32 0.30
N GLY A 298 18.95 -14.44 1.49
CA GLY A 298 19.09 -13.32 2.43
C GLY A 298 19.88 -12.13 1.86
N ASP A 299 19.61 -10.92 2.36
CA ASP A 299 20.24 -9.67 1.92
C ASP A 299 21.78 -9.71 1.98
N ASP A 300 22.34 -10.43 2.96
CA ASP A 300 23.79 -10.65 3.11
C ASP A 300 24.37 -11.44 1.93
N GLU A 301 23.63 -12.40 1.38
CA GLU A 301 24.07 -13.22 0.25
C GLU A 301 23.93 -12.48 -1.08
N LEU A 302 22.87 -11.69 -1.23
CA LEU A 302 22.67 -10.80 -2.38
C LEU A 302 23.70 -9.67 -2.45
N SER A 303 24.22 -9.22 -1.30
CA SER A 303 25.20 -8.13 -1.19
C SER A 303 26.65 -8.59 -1.14
N ALA A 304 26.92 -9.90 -1.15
CA ALA A 304 28.26 -10.47 -1.02
C ALA A 304 29.24 -10.11 -2.16
N SER A 305 28.80 -9.35 -3.16
CA SER A 305 29.63 -8.85 -4.25
C SER A 305 30.41 -7.59 -3.85
N SER A 306 31.68 -7.50 -4.23
CA SER A 306 32.52 -6.31 -3.98
C SER A 306 31.90 -5.03 -4.57
N SER A 307 31.98 -3.90 -3.86
CA SER A 307 31.38 -2.62 -4.27
C SER A 307 31.79 -2.09 -5.66
N ASP A 308 32.85 -2.63 -6.26
CA ASP A 308 33.37 -2.21 -7.58
C ASP A 308 32.99 -3.16 -8.74
N CYS A 309 32.21 -4.21 -8.50
CA CYS A 309 31.81 -5.13 -9.58
C CYS A 309 30.64 -4.55 -10.41
N PRO A 310 30.60 -4.79 -11.73
CA PRO A 310 29.46 -4.43 -12.56
C PRO A 310 28.17 -5.04 -12.01
N ILE A 311 27.06 -4.30 -12.08
CA ILE A 311 25.77 -4.77 -11.56
C ILE A 311 25.31 -6.10 -12.19
N PHE A 312 25.72 -6.35 -13.44
CA PHE A 312 25.50 -7.61 -14.15
C PHE A 312 26.19 -8.82 -13.51
N ASP A 313 27.31 -8.60 -12.81
CA ASP A 313 28.10 -9.67 -12.20
C ASP A 313 27.66 -9.96 -10.75
N THR A 314 26.85 -9.08 -10.16
CA THR A 314 26.25 -9.28 -8.84
C THR A 314 25.28 -10.45 -8.85
N LEU A 315 25.11 -11.10 -7.70
CA LEU A 315 24.14 -12.19 -7.55
C LEU A 315 22.73 -11.72 -7.91
N ALA A 316 22.33 -10.52 -7.46
CA ALA A 316 21.03 -9.95 -7.78
C ALA A 316 20.82 -9.70 -9.29
N GLY A 317 21.84 -9.22 -10.00
CA GLY A 317 21.78 -9.01 -11.45
C GLY A 317 21.69 -10.33 -12.23
N LYS A 318 22.51 -11.32 -11.86
CA LYS A 318 22.46 -12.67 -12.45
C LYS A 318 21.15 -13.40 -12.14
N LEU A 319 20.61 -13.22 -10.93
CA LEU A 319 19.34 -13.80 -10.52
C LEU A 319 18.16 -13.16 -11.25
N LEU A 320 18.22 -11.85 -11.52
CA LEU A 320 17.25 -11.17 -12.39
C LEU A 320 17.27 -11.76 -13.81
N ALA A 321 18.46 -12.00 -14.37
CA ALA A 321 18.61 -12.64 -15.67
C ALA A 321 18.04 -14.07 -15.69
N ALA A 322 18.32 -14.86 -14.65
CA ALA A 322 17.77 -16.21 -14.50
C ALA A 322 16.25 -16.20 -14.31
N ALA A 323 15.70 -15.24 -13.56
CA ALA A 323 14.27 -15.10 -13.36
C ALA A 323 13.52 -14.81 -14.66
N ASP A 324 14.12 -14.03 -15.55
CA ASP A 324 13.56 -13.80 -16.88
C ASP A 324 13.68 -15.06 -17.76
N LYS A 325 14.86 -15.70 -17.78
CA LYS A 325 15.12 -16.94 -18.55
C LYS A 325 14.17 -18.08 -18.19
N TYR A 326 13.94 -18.31 -16.91
CA TYR A 326 13.09 -19.39 -16.41
C TYR A 326 11.63 -18.97 -16.18
N GLU A 327 11.25 -17.78 -16.64
CA GLU A 327 9.89 -17.25 -16.55
C GLU A 327 9.34 -17.32 -15.11
N LEU A 328 10.02 -16.63 -14.19
CA LEU A 328 9.69 -16.55 -12.77
C LEU A 328 9.28 -15.10 -12.40
N PRO A 329 8.04 -14.65 -12.72
CA PRO A 329 7.65 -13.25 -12.59
C PRO A 329 7.82 -12.67 -11.18
N ARG A 330 7.49 -13.45 -10.15
CA ARG A 330 7.62 -13.00 -8.75
C ARG A 330 9.08 -12.87 -8.32
N LEU A 331 9.96 -13.79 -8.74
CA LEU A 331 11.40 -13.66 -8.48
C LEU A 331 11.98 -12.42 -9.17
N ARG A 332 11.54 -12.14 -10.41
CA ARG A 332 11.93 -10.95 -11.16
C ARG A 332 11.60 -9.69 -10.37
N VAL A 333 10.35 -9.54 -9.91
CA VAL A 333 9.92 -8.39 -9.09
C VAL A 333 10.68 -8.29 -7.76
N LEU A 334 11.01 -9.42 -7.11
CA LEU A 334 11.83 -9.41 -5.90
C LEU A 334 13.24 -8.88 -6.17
N CYS A 335 13.86 -9.30 -7.28
CA CYS A 335 15.16 -8.77 -7.71
C CYS A 335 15.07 -7.28 -8.06
N GLU A 336 14.01 -6.85 -8.77
CA GLU A 336 13.75 -5.45 -9.07
C GLU A 336 13.66 -4.59 -7.81
N SER A 337 12.88 -5.05 -6.81
CA SER A 337 12.73 -4.37 -5.53
C SER A 337 14.06 -4.22 -4.78
N TYR A 338 14.89 -5.27 -4.79
CA TYR A 338 16.23 -5.21 -4.19
C TYR A 338 17.14 -4.21 -4.91
N LEU A 339 17.21 -4.31 -6.25
CA LEU A 339 18.07 -3.45 -7.07
C LEU A 339 17.64 -1.97 -7.03
N CYS A 340 16.35 -1.69 -6.91
CA CYS A 340 15.82 -0.34 -6.72
C CYS A 340 16.44 0.38 -5.51
N LYS A 341 16.69 -0.35 -4.41
CA LYS A 341 17.28 0.22 -3.19
C LYS A 341 18.76 0.61 -3.36
N GLN A 342 19.42 0.07 -4.39
CA GLN A 342 20.86 0.27 -4.66
C GLN A 342 21.11 1.29 -5.79
N ILE A 343 20.08 1.93 -6.32
CA ILE A 343 20.23 2.93 -7.38
C ILE A 343 20.96 4.16 -6.84
N SER A 344 22.00 4.56 -7.58
CA SER A 344 22.77 5.77 -7.33
C SER A 344 23.05 6.47 -8.66
N VAL A 345 23.54 7.71 -8.60
CA VAL A 345 23.95 8.46 -9.80
C VAL A 345 24.97 7.68 -10.64
N LYS A 346 25.86 6.90 -9.99
CA LYS A 346 26.89 6.10 -10.67
C LYS A 346 26.36 4.80 -11.26
N SER A 347 25.34 4.19 -10.65
CA SER A 347 24.83 2.88 -11.06
C SER A 347 23.61 2.97 -11.98
N VAL A 348 22.88 4.09 -12.02
CA VAL A 348 21.58 4.17 -12.72
C VAL A 348 21.65 3.77 -14.19
N ALA A 349 22.72 4.12 -14.92
CA ALA A 349 22.87 3.77 -16.33
C ALA A 349 23.03 2.25 -16.54
N THR A 350 23.85 1.59 -15.72
CA THR A 350 24.08 0.15 -15.81
C THR A 350 22.88 -0.64 -15.28
N THR A 351 22.21 -0.16 -14.22
CA THR A 351 20.96 -0.75 -13.73
C THR A 351 19.83 -0.64 -14.75
N LEU A 352 19.72 0.51 -15.45
CA LEU A 352 18.73 0.68 -16.52
C LEU A 352 18.98 -0.29 -17.69
N ALA A 353 20.23 -0.46 -18.10
CA ALA A 353 20.59 -1.41 -19.16
C ALA A 353 20.29 -2.86 -18.76
N LEU A 354 20.56 -3.23 -17.51
CA LEU A 354 20.21 -4.54 -16.95
C LEU A 354 18.68 -4.75 -16.96
N ALA A 355 17.93 -3.75 -16.51
CA ALA A 355 16.48 -3.82 -16.44
C ALA A 355 15.82 -3.97 -17.83
N ASP A 356 16.31 -3.22 -18.82
CA ASP A 356 15.85 -3.31 -20.19
C ASP A 356 16.13 -4.69 -20.80
N ARG A 357 17.35 -5.22 -20.58
CA ARG A 357 17.78 -6.51 -21.12
C ARG A 357 16.97 -7.70 -20.61
N HIS A 358 16.48 -7.64 -19.36
CA HIS A 358 15.79 -8.75 -18.68
C HIS A 358 14.32 -8.44 -18.39
N HIS A 359 13.71 -7.57 -19.21
CA HIS A 359 12.28 -7.26 -19.17
C HIS A 359 11.76 -6.87 -17.77
N ALA A 360 12.59 -6.16 -17.00
CA ALA A 360 12.33 -5.75 -15.63
C ALA A 360 11.68 -4.35 -15.63
N THR A 361 10.36 -4.32 -15.85
CA THR A 361 9.61 -3.10 -16.18
C THR A 361 9.53 -2.09 -15.02
N GLU A 362 9.42 -2.56 -13.78
CA GLU A 362 9.31 -1.69 -12.61
C GLU A 362 10.67 -1.03 -12.32
N LEU A 363 11.75 -1.82 -12.33
CA LEU A 363 13.12 -1.32 -12.16
C LEU A 363 13.48 -0.32 -13.27
N LYS A 364 13.10 -0.60 -14.51
CA LYS A 364 13.29 0.32 -15.64
C LYS A 364 12.58 1.66 -15.40
N SER A 365 11.32 1.62 -14.97
CA SER A 365 10.53 2.83 -14.64
C SER A 365 11.20 3.66 -13.54
N VAL A 366 11.64 3.01 -12.46
CA VAL A 366 12.34 3.67 -11.35
C VAL A 366 13.66 4.29 -11.81
N CYS A 367 14.45 3.59 -12.62
CA CYS A 367 15.71 4.11 -13.16
C CYS A 367 15.49 5.35 -14.04
N LEU A 368 14.49 5.35 -14.93
CA LEU A 368 14.15 6.49 -15.77
C LEU A 368 13.74 7.71 -14.94
N LYS A 369 12.90 7.50 -13.92
CA LYS A 369 12.49 8.56 -13.01
C LYS A 369 13.68 9.14 -12.23
N PHE A 370 14.52 8.28 -11.66
CA PHE A 370 15.70 8.70 -10.91
C PHE A 370 16.69 9.48 -11.80
N ALA A 371 16.91 9.02 -13.05
CA ALA A 371 17.79 9.69 -13.99
C ALA A 371 17.27 11.09 -14.38
N ALA A 372 15.96 11.24 -14.56
CA ALA A 372 15.32 12.54 -14.86
C ALA A 372 15.46 13.52 -13.68
N GLU A 373 15.37 13.03 -12.44
CA GLU A 373 15.53 13.86 -11.24
C GLU A 373 17.00 14.26 -10.97
N ASN A 374 17.98 13.55 -11.54
CA ASN A 374 19.41 13.71 -11.28
C ASN A 374 20.25 14.04 -12.53
N LEU A 375 19.63 14.66 -13.55
CA LEU A 375 20.24 14.99 -14.86
C LEU A 375 21.63 15.66 -14.79
N SER A 376 21.87 16.54 -13.81
CA SER A 376 23.17 17.21 -13.65
C SER A 376 24.31 16.28 -13.18
N GLY A 377 23.98 15.21 -12.44
CA GLY A 377 24.93 14.21 -11.96
C GLY A 377 25.11 13.04 -12.92
N THR A 378 24.09 12.69 -13.69
CA THR A 378 24.11 11.54 -14.62
C THR A 378 24.77 11.83 -15.96
N VAL A 379 24.76 13.10 -16.42
CA VAL A 379 25.45 13.53 -17.67
C VAL A 379 26.95 13.80 -17.44
N ALA A 380 27.38 13.92 -16.18
CA ALA A 380 28.77 14.19 -15.80
C ALA A 380 29.64 12.93 -15.60
N ILE A 381 29.04 11.75 -15.75
CA ILE A 381 29.68 10.42 -15.70
C ILE A 381 29.75 9.90 -17.13
#